data_AF-A0A5C7B7Q9-F1
#
_entry.id   AF-A0A5C7B7Q9-F1
#
_cell.length_a   1.000
_cell.length_b   1.000
_cell.length_c   1.000
_cell.angle_alpha   90.00
_cell.angle_beta   90.00
_cell.angle_gamma   90.00
#
_symmetry.space_group_name_H-M   'P 1'
#
loop_
_entity.id
_entity.type
_entity.pdbx_description
1 polymer ?
#
loop_
_entity_poly.entity_id
_entity_poly.type
_entity_poly.pdbx_seq_one_letter_code
_entity_poly.pdbx_strand_id
1 'polypeptide(L)' 'MNLKKLLPAGIILLLGIGATILGALFKIQHWTYGRMLLTIGTFLELLAIFMAIVALIKMRRRK' A
#
# COMPACT_ATOMS: atom_id res chain seq x y z
N MET A 1 -6.89 -0.60 -22.22
CA MET A 1 -6.86 -0.74 -20.74
C MET A 1 -6.94 0.65 -20.14
N ASN A 2 -7.95 0.95 -19.34
CA ASN A 2 -8.09 2.29 -18.75
C ASN A 2 -7.22 2.39 -17.48
N LEU A 3 -5.93 2.67 -17.66
CA LEU A 3 -4.88 2.63 -16.63
C LEU A 3 -5.17 3.57 -15.44
N LYS A 4 -5.95 4.64 -15.70
CA LYS A 4 -6.43 5.59 -14.71
C LYS A 4 -7.21 4.94 -13.55
N LYS A 5 -7.76 3.74 -13.74
CA LYS A 5 -8.47 2.98 -12.70
C LYS A 5 -7.55 2.31 -11.67
N LEU A 6 -6.27 2.12 -12.01
CA LEU A 6 -5.26 1.55 -11.11
C LEU A 6 -4.47 2.63 -10.35
N LEU A 7 -4.55 3.88 -10.83
CA LEU A 7 -3.91 5.04 -10.20
C LEU A 7 -4.18 5.16 -8.69
N PRO A 8 -5.43 5.04 -8.18
CA PRO A 8 -5.68 5.15 -6.74
C PRO A 8 -5.01 4.04 -5.94
N ALA A 9 -4.99 2.80 -6.45
CA ALA A 9 -4.28 1.70 -5.80
C ALA A 9 -2.77 1.94 -5.77
N GLY A 10 -2.20 2.49 -6.86
CA GLY A 10 -0.78 2.83 -6.93
C GLY A 10 -0.37 3.93 -5.94
N ILE A 11 -1.20 4.96 -5.75
CA ILE A 11 -0.92 6.03 -4.78
C ILE A 11 -0.90 5.47 -3.35
N ILE A 12 -1.87 4.64 -3.00
CA ILE A 12 -1.95 4.04 -1.66
C ILE A 12 -0.77 3.08 -1.43
N LEU A 13 -0.32 2.38 -2.46
CA LEU A 13 0.87 1.53 -2.37
C LEU A 13 2.13 2.35 -2.05
N LEU A 14 2.34 3.48 -2.72
CA LEU A 14 3.49 4.35 -2.47
C LEU A 14 3.47 4.94 -1.05
N LEU A 15 2.29 5.32 -0.56
CA LEU A 15 2.12 5.76 0.83
C LEU A 15 2.41 4.64 1.84
N GLY A 16 1.93 3.42 1.56
CA GLY A 16 2.23 2.24 2.37
C GLY A 16 3.73 1.95 2.45
N ILE A 17 4.42 1.95 1.31
CA ILE A 17 5.88 1.78 1.24
C ILE A 17 6.61 2.86 2.04
N GLY A 18 6.22 4.12 1.90
CA GLY A 18 6.80 5.22 2.68
C GLY A 18 6.64 5.01 4.19
N ALA A 19 5.44 4.63 4.63
CA ALA A 19 5.17 4.31 6.04
C ALA A 19 5.96 3.09 6.53
N THR A 20 6.10 2.04 5.71
CA THR A 20 6.90 0.86 6.05
C THR A 20 8.38 1.23 6.20
N ILE A 21 8.94 2.05 5.30
CA ILE A 21 10.32 2.53 5.39
C ILE A 21 10.54 3.35 6.65
N LEU A 22 9.64 4.30 6.94
CA LEU A 22 9.72 5.11 8.16
C LEU A 22 9.57 4.25 9.42
N GLY A 23 8.69 3.24 9.40
CA GLY A 23 8.51 2.33 10.52
C GLY A 23 9.74 1.45 10.75
N ALA A 24 10.37 0.97 9.68
CA ALA A 24 11.61 0.20 9.75
C ALA A 24 12.73 1.06 10.33
N LEU A 25 12.83 2.32 9.88
CA LEU A 25 13.79 3.28 10.42
C LEU A 25 13.56 3.50 11.93
N PHE A 26 12.32 3.76 12.37
CA PHE A 26 11.99 3.94 13.78
C PHE A 26 12.31 2.67 14.60
N LYS A 27 12.10 1.48 14.03
CA LYS A 27 12.43 0.21 14.68
C LYS A 27 13.95 0.05 14.87
N ILE A 28 14.76 0.44 13.88
CA ILE A 28 16.23 0.40 14.00
C ILE A 28 16.70 1.43 15.05
N GLN A 29 16.11 2.62 15.05
CA GLN A 29 16.44 3.70 16.00
C GLN A 29 15.87 3.47 17.41
N HIS A 30 15.14 2.38 17.65
CA HIS A 30 14.43 2.08 18.90
C HIS A 30 13.43 3.17 19.32
N TRP A 31 12.99 4.00 18.37
CA TRP A 31 12.01 5.03 18.62
C TRP A 31 10.65 4.41 18.90
N THR A 32 9.89 5.08 19.77
CA THR A 32 8.53 4.68 20.10
C THR A 32 7.67 4.61 18.83
N TYR A 33 6.67 3.74 18.83
CA TYR A 33 5.74 3.52 17.70
C TYR A 33 6.34 2.91 16.42
N GLY A 34 7.63 2.57 16.32
CA GLY A 34 8.19 1.97 15.09
C GLY A 34 7.48 0.69 14.64
N ARG A 35 7.11 -0.17 15.60
CA ARG A 35 6.33 -1.39 15.32
C ARG A 35 4.90 -1.09 14.87
N MET A 36 4.28 -0.03 15.40
CA MET A 36 2.93 0.40 15.01
C MET A 36 2.93 0.96 13.58
N LEU A 37 3.91 1.82 13.27
CA LEU A 37 4.08 2.42 11.95
C LEU A 37 4.35 1.36 10.88
N LEU A 38 5.17 0.34 11.19
CA LEU A 38 5.39 -0.81 10.33
C LEU A 38 4.10 -1.58 10.04
N THR A 39 3.32 -1.90 11.07
CA THR A 39 2.04 -2.60 10.88
C THR A 39 1.09 -1.80 10.00
N ILE A 40 1.00 -0.48 10.20
CA ILE A 40 0.17 0.41 9.39
C ILE A 40 0.65 0.44 7.92
N GLY A 41 1.97 0.58 7.70
CA GLY A 41 2.55 0.60 6.35
C GLY A 41 2.28 -0.70 5.59
N THR A 42 2.57 -1.85 6.22
CA THR A 42 2.30 -3.16 5.62
C THR A 42 0.80 -3.39 5.39
N PHE A 43 -0.06 -2.89 6.28
CA PHE A 43 -1.51 -3.00 6.09
C PHE A 43 -2.01 -2.15 4.90
N LEU A 44 -1.48 -0.94 4.74
CA LEU A 44 -1.77 -0.08 3.58
C LEU A 44 -1.30 -0.70 2.26
N GLU A 45 -0.13 -1.32 2.25
CA GLU A 45 0.38 -2.07 1.09
C GLU A 45 -0.57 -3.22 0.71
N LEU A 46 -1.02 -3.98 1.70
CA LEU A 46 -1.95 -5.10 1.48
C LEU A 46 -3.30 -4.62 0.93
N LEU A 47 -3.83 -3.52 1.46
CA LEU A 47 -5.05 -2.88 0.94
C LEU A 47 -4.88 -2.40 -0.50
N ALA A 48 -3.73 -1.77 -0.81
CA ALA A 48 -3.43 -1.30 -2.16
C ALA A 48 -3.39 -2.45 -3.17
N ILE A 49 -2.73 -3.56 -2.83
CA ILE A 49 -2.67 -4.76 -3.67
C ILE A 49 -4.08 -5.34 -3.86
N PHE A 50 -4.86 -5.44 -2.80
CA PHE A 50 -6.24 -5.94 -2.89
C PHE A 50 -7.10 -5.08 -3.82
N MET A 51 -7.05 -3.75 -3.69
CA MET A 51 -7.75 -2.83 -4.58
C MET A 51 -7.27 -2.95 -6.03
N ALA A 52 -5.97 -3.11 -6.26
CA ALA A 52 -5.43 -3.34 -7.59
C ALA A 52 -5.98 -4.64 -8.21
N ILE A 53 -6.02 -5.74 -7.46
CA ILE A 53 -6.59 -7.01 -7.90
C ILE A 53 -8.07 -6.87 -8.26
N VAL A 54 -8.88 -6.25 -7.39
CA VAL A 54 -10.31 -6.02 -7.64
C VAL A 54 -10.52 -5.15 -8.87
N ALA A 55 -9.72 -4.09 -9.02
CA ALA A 55 -9.76 -3.22 -10.20
C ALA A 55 -9.41 -3.99 -11.48
N LEU A 56 -8.38 -4.84 -11.45
CA LEU A 56 -7.98 -5.69 -12.58
C LEU A 56 -9.06 -6.70 -12.96
N ILE A 57 -9.67 -7.38 -11.98
CA ILE A 57 -10.79 -8.31 -12.22
C ILE A 57 -11.96 -7.58 -12.86
N LYS A 58 -12.34 -6.41 -12.34
CA LYS A 58 -13.42 -5.58 -12.88
C LYS A 58 -13.10 -5.09 -14.29
N MET A 59 -11.83 -4.80 -14.58
CA MET A 59 -11.36 -4.43 -15.92
C MET A 59 -11.43 -5.60 -16.91
N ARG A 60 -11.10 -6.83 -16.47
CA ARG A 60 -11.25 -8.04 -17.31
C ARG A 60 -12.72 -8.35 -17.60
N ARG A 61 -13.60 -8.25 -16.60
CA ARG A 61 -15.03 -8.56 -16.73
C ARG A 61 -15.82 -7.56 -17.58
N ARG A 62 -15.25 -6.37 -17.84
CA ARG A 62 -15.81 -5.29 -18.67
C ARG A 62 -15.31 -5.32 -20.12
N LYS A 63 -14.49 -6.31 -20.46
CA LYS A 63 -13.95 -6.55 -21.80
C LYS A 63 -14.69 -7.73 -22.40
#